data_AF-A0A7S2DGT9-F1
#
_entry.id   AF-A0A7S2DGT9-F1
#
_cell.length_a   1.000
_cell.length_b   1.000
_cell.length_c   1.000
_cell.angle_alpha   90.00
_cell.angle_beta   90.00
_cell.angle_gamma   90.00
#
_symmetry.space_group_name_H-M   'P 1'
#
loop_
_entity.id
_entity.type
_entity.pdbx_description
1 polymer ?
#
loop_
_entity_poly.entity_id
_entity_poly.type
_entity_poly.pdbx_seq_one_letter_code
_entity_poly.pdbx_strand_id
1 'polypeptide(L)'
;ETEIDIACGNGKKTFKWLALTAAARFSSRIPRGMRRHREVPTITGANASYVPLDVITDGLVFHHPDDFVIEHLADGDSVTVRLGASLPVDDRGQPELTRWSTIAFAVSDIQTEKRTQALVEEKRICDERMAREKEEKRAALAQLYKRKAKAMREEMKNQITDQKRLAAELADDWAALINSPSSERILKTPTEQSKVREILKENYFVLTEVFKHHAANQSGAGTDTMNQHEFQCFIHESDMFPVLSSSILSNYAIPIFAESCEDGDSMTQPNFFEALIRLGRYKIAGLTDWHVSRSSQTDDEHLDPNRPTPECLSDLIVTYLQPHVTKRLHGSAAKNAISADEVLAMYMDNRQPLFNRFLSAAGGDSLELEQSQFMSIIEAAGLMGAQDASLTDELTVKETRQAFAASQADRLGSNTTSASNQLRMSFPEFIEGIARVACVKWKHSHEPPNLKIQRAVEAICAF
;
A
#
# COMPACT_ATOMS: atom_id res chain seq x y z
N GLU A 1 20.48 48.13 15.13
CA GLU A 1 20.53 47.16 16.24
C GLU A 1 21.77 47.43 17.07
N THR A 2 21.79 47.03 18.34
CA THR A 2 22.92 47.24 19.24
C THR A 2 23.26 45.92 19.91
N GLU A 3 24.48 45.45 19.72
CA GLU A 3 24.95 44.22 20.34
C GLU A 3 25.43 44.49 21.78
N ILE A 4 25.03 43.59 22.68
CA ILE A 4 25.35 43.66 24.10
C ILE A 4 25.66 42.26 24.59
N ASP A 5 26.90 42.05 25.03
CA ASP A 5 27.25 40.81 25.72
C ASP A 5 26.59 40.77 27.09
N ILE A 6 25.90 39.67 27.42
CA ILE A 6 25.26 39.44 28.70
C ILE A 6 25.82 38.16 29.31
N ALA A 7 26.52 38.28 30.44
CA ALA A 7 27.01 37.12 31.17
C ALA A 7 25.83 36.41 31.87
N CYS A 8 25.51 35.19 31.41
CA CYS A 8 24.41 34.38 31.94
C CYS A 8 24.82 33.43 33.09
N GLY A 9 26.11 33.42 33.48
CA GLY A 9 26.62 32.56 34.54
C GLY A 9 26.49 31.08 34.19
N ASN A 10 25.76 30.31 35.01
CA ASN A 10 25.50 28.89 34.76
C ASN A 10 24.28 28.63 33.84
N GLY A 11 23.76 29.65 33.17
CA GLY A 11 22.64 29.53 32.22
C GLY A 11 21.26 29.29 32.86
N LYS A 12 21.16 29.14 34.19
CA LYS A 12 19.88 28.94 34.92
C LYS A 12 19.06 30.23 35.10
N LYS A 13 19.26 31.20 34.22
CA LYS A 13 18.46 32.44 34.20
C LYS A 13 17.32 32.26 33.21
N THR A 14 16.18 32.90 33.46
CA THR A 14 15.04 32.79 32.56
C THR A 14 15.11 33.77 31.41
N PHE A 15 14.34 33.53 30.35
CA PHE A 15 14.20 34.48 29.24
C PHE A 15 13.66 35.86 29.69
N LYS A 16 12.78 35.90 30.69
CA LYS A 16 12.34 37.14 31.34
C LYS A 16 13.51 37.91 31.96
N TRP A 17 14.40 37.21 32.67
CA TRP A 17 15.59 37.83 33.26
C TRP A 17 16.54 38.36 32.18
N LEU A 18 16.75 37.58 31.11
CA LEU A 18 17.62 37.95 30.00
C LEU A 18 17.10 39.25 29.34
N ALA A 19 15.81 39.30 29.02
CA ALA A 19 15.17 40.44 28.38
C ALA A 19 15.23 41.71 29.23
N LEU A 20 14.98 41.59 30.55
CA LEU A 20 15.11 42.70 31.49
C LEU A 20 16.56 43.20 31.61
N THR A 21 17.52 42.28 31.62
CA THR A 21 18.95 42.62 31.69
C THR A 21 19.40 43.34 30.42
N ALA A 22 18.95 42.88 29.26
CA ALA A 22 19.19 43.53 27.98
C ALA A 22 18.60 44.96 27.97
N ALA A 23 17.35 45.13 28.41
CA ALA A 23 16.72 46.45 28.51
C ALA A 23 17.47 47.40 29.44
N ALA A 24 17.90 46.93 30.62
CA ALA A 24 18.65 47.73 31.58
C ALA A 24 20.03 48.14 31.04
N ARG A 25 20.76 47.21 30.41
CA ARG A 25 22.07 47.51 29.80
C ARG A 25 21.94 48.46 28.64
N PHE A 26 20.96 48.27 27.77
CA PHE A 26 20.66 49.19 26.68
C PHE A 26 20.36 50.60 27.20
N SER A 27 19.48 50.72 28.19
CA SER A 27 19.13 52.00 28.85
C SER A 27 20.33 52.72 29.46
N SER A 28 21.32 51.98 29.97
CA SER A 28 22.52 52.53 30.59
C SER A 28 23.56 53.05 29.59
N ARG A 29 23.53 52.56 28.34
CA ARG A 29 24.47 52.93 27.27
C ARG A 29 24.01 54.16 26.48
N ILE A 30 22.74 54.58 26.61
CA ILE A 30 22.21 55.75 25.93
C ILE A 30 22.57 57.02 26.75
N PRO A 31 23.23 58.03 26.16
CA PRO A 31 23.59 59.26 26.86
C PRO A 31 22.35 59.98 27.40
N ARG A 32 22.29 60.18 28.72
CA ARG A 32 21.23 60.94 29.40
C ARG A 32 21.50 62.45 29.28
N GLY A 33 21.22 63.02 28.11
CA GLY A 33 21.22 64.47 27.94
C GLY A 33 20.09 65.12 28.74
N MET A 34 20.41 66.09 29.60
CA MET A 34 19.42 66.87 30.35
C MET A 34 18.52 67.63 29.36
N ARG A 35 17.22 67.27 29.32
CA ARG A 35 16.22 67.92 28.46
C ARG A 35 16.15 69.42 28.77
N ARG A 36 16.17 70.25 27.73
CA ARG A 36 15.92 71.70 27.87
C ARG A 36 14.41 71.94 27.96
N HIS A 37 14.02 72.91 28.77
CA HIS A 37 12.65 73.23 29.21
C HIS A 37 11.62 73.60 28.10
N ARG A 38 11.98 73.50 26.81
CA ARG A 38 11.18 73.97 25.65
C ARG A 38 10.74 72.86 24.68
N GLU A 39 10.99 71.58 24.98
CA GLU A 39 10.57 70.48 24.11
C GLU A 39 9.11 70.06 24.39
N VAL A 40 8.32 69.92 23.32
CA VAL A 40 6.90 69.49 23.33
C VAL A 40 6.78 68.11 23.98
N PRO A 41 5.74 67.83 24.80
CA PRO A 41 5.65 66.59 25.54
C PRO A 41 5.26 65.43 24.61
N THR A 42 6.26 64.77 24.03
CA THR A 42 6.15 63.35 23.72
C THR A 42 6.50 62.56 24.98
N ILE A 43 5.74 61.49 25.24
CA ILE A 43 5.79 60.63 26.44
C ILE A 43 7.08 59.77 26.47
N THR A 44 8.24 60.36 26.19
CA THR A 44 9.54 59.72 26.33
C THR A 44 10.37 60.58 27.26
N GLY A 45 9.99 60.60 28.54
CA GLY A 45 10.75 61.32 29.56
C GLY A 45 12.22 60.88 29.58
N ALA A 46 13.12 61.76 30.01
CA ALA A 46 14.56 61.49 30.17
C ALA A 46 14.90 60.33 31.15
N ASN A 47 13.88 59.66 31.69
CA ASN A 47 13.92 58.51 32.59
C ASN A 47 13.10 57.30 32.05
N ALA A 48 12.79 57.25 30.76
CA ALA A 48 11.98 56.16 30.20
C ALA A 48 12.72 54.81 30.32
N SER A 49 12.22 53.94 31.19
CA SER A 49 12.64 52.55 31.26
C SER A 49 12.15 51.83 30.01
N TYR A 50 13.06 51.30 29.20
CA TYR A 50 12.68 50.45 28.08
C TYR A 50 11.98 49.20 28.61
N VAL A 51 10.86 48.83 28.00
CA VAL A 51 10.11 47.62 28.35
C VAL A 51 10.43 46.54 27.32
N PRO A 52 10.82 45.32 27.75
CA PRO A 52 11.00 44.22 26.81
C PRO A 52 9.66 43.82 26.20
N LEU A 53 9.60 43.85 24.88
CA LEU A 53 8.45 43.50 24.06
C LEU A 53 8.49 42.06 23.57
N ASP A 54 9.67 41.54 23.28
CA ASP A 54 9.79 40.20 22.71
C ASP A 54 11.21 39.67 22.82
N VAL A 55 11.36 38.35 22.72
CA VAL A 55 12.65 37.68 22.62
C VAL A 55 12.63 36.75 21.42
N ILE A 56 13.48 37.03 20.43
CA ILE A 56 13.49 36.39 19.12
C ILE A 56 14.86 35.74 18.90
N THR A 57 14.85 34.52 18.39
CA THR A 57 16.05 33.80 17.91
C THR A 57 15.90 33.47 16.42
N ASP A 58 16.99 33.06 15.77
CA ASP A 58 17.02 32.80 14.31
C ASP A 58 16.01 31.73 13.84
N GLY A 59 15.58 30.84 14.73
CA GLY A 59 14.53 29.85 14.48
C GLY A 59 13.08 30.35 14.67
N LEU A 60 12.88 31.64 15.00
CA LEU A 60 11.58 32.25 15.31
C LEU A 60 10.75 31.48 16.35
N VAL A 61 11.42 30.79 17.28
CA VAL A 61 10.77 30.00 18.33
C VAL A 61 10.26 30.95 19.42
N PHE A 62 9.02 30.75 19.86
CA PHE A 62 8.50 31.44 21.05
C PHE A 62 9.20 30.86 22.28
N HIS A 63 9.95 31.69 23.00
CA HIS A 63 10.59 31.30 24.26
C HIS A 63 9.74 31.77 25.42
N HIS A 64 9.23 30.84 26.23
CA HIS A 64 8.37 31.24 27.33
C HIS A 64 9.19 32.05 28.36
N PRO A 65 8.65 33.16 28.90
CA PRO A 65 9.41 34.05 29.78
C PRO A 65 10.00 33.38 31.03
N ASP A 66 9.37 32.30 31.50
CA ASP A 66 9.81 31.55 32.68
C ASP A 66 10.76 30.38 32.34
N ASP A 67 10.99 30.07 31.06
CA ASP A 67 11.91 28.99 30.65
C ASP A 67 13.37 29.39 30.91
N PHE A 68 14.21 28.39 31.21
CA PHE A 68 15.63 28.61 31.46
C PHE A 68 16.41 28.74 30.15
N VAL A 69 17.26 29.76 30.06
CA VAL A 69 18.10 30.03 28.87
C VAL A 69 18.93 28.81 28.46
N ILE A 70 19.51 28.08 29.42
CA ILE A 70 20.33 26.88 29.16
C ILE A 70 19.58 25.73 28.46
N GLU A 71 18.25 25.69 28.57
CA GLU A 71 17.45 24.63 27.94
C GLU A 71 17.23 24.89 26.44
N HIS A 72 17.48 26.13 25.99
CA HIS A 72 17.15 26.57 24.64
C HIS A 72 18.32 27.18 23.85
N LEU A 73 19.39 27.62 24.53
CA LEU A 73 20.51 28.33 23.94
C LEU A 73 21.86 27.78 24.42
N ALA A 74 22.81 27.66 23.50
CA ALA A 74 24.20 27.36 23.79
C ALA A 74 25.00 28.63 24.15
N ASP A 75 26.16 28.45 24.79
CA ASP A 75 27.06 29.57 25.07
C ASP A 75 27.61 30.16 23.76
N GLY A 76 27.53 31.49 23.63
CA GLY A 76 27.88 32.21 22.40
C GLY A 76 26.73 32.43 21.41
N ASP A 77 25.53 31.91 21.67
CA ASP A 77 24.36 32.15 20.81
C ASP A 77 23.87 33.61 20.89
N SER A 78 23.39 34.12 19.75
CA SER A 78 22.83 35.46 19.61
C SER A 78 21.31 35.45 19.79
N VAL A 79 20.80 36.44 20.52
CA VAL A 79 19.35 36.62 20.77
C VAL A 79 18.96 38.06 20.53
N THR A 80 17.86 38.27 19.82
CA THR A 80 17.29 39.60 19.56
C THR A 80 16.20 39.91 20.58
N VAL A 81 16.43 40.91 21.45
CA VAL A 81 15.41 41.41 22.38
C VAL A 81 14.79 42.68 21.82
N ARG A 82 13.49 42.65 21.53
CA ARG A 82 12.75 43.81 21.05
C ARG A 82 12.37 44.70 22.23
N LEU A 83 12.73 45.97 22.20
CA LEU A 83 12.48 46.93 23.28
C LEU A 83 11.50 48.02 22.84
N GLY A 84 10.55 48.36 23.71
CA GLY A 84 9.61 49.46 23.53
C GLY A 84 10.08 50.70 24.28
N ALA A 85 10.33 51.80 23.57
CA ALA A 85 10.65 53.11 24.17
C ALA A 85 9.40 53.85 24.67
N SER A 86 8.26 53.58 24.04
CA SER A 86 6.92 54.03 24.41
C SER A 86 5.98 52.86 24.15
N LEU A 87 5.09 52.56 25.11
CA LEU A 87 4.04 51.57 24.89
C LEU A 87 2.82 52.27 24.30
N PRO A 88 2.20 51.71 23.24
CA PRO A 88 0.89 52.18 22.82
C PRO A 88 -0.09 52.03 23.99
N VAL A 89 -1.05 52.95 24.08
CA VAL A 89 -2.09 52.95 25.11
C VAL A 89 -3.44 52.83 24.41
N ASP A 90 -4.32 52.00 24.97
CA ASP A 90 -5.68 51.82 24.47
C ASP A 90 -6.56 53.05 24.74
N ASP A 91 -7.81 53.03 24.27
CA ASP A 91 -8.80 54.10 24.48
C ASP A 91 -9.12 54.37 25.97
N ARG A 92 -8.70 53.47 26.88
CA ARG A 92 -8.85 53.59 28.33
C ARG A 92 -7.55 54.03 29.02
N GLY A 93 -6.50 54.31 28.25
CA GLY A 93 -5.19 54.70 28.75
C GLY A 93 -4.37 53.55 29.35
N GLN A 94 -4.74 52.29 29.11
CA GLN A 94 -3.95 51.13 29.54
C GLN A 94 -2.88 50.77 28.50
N PRO A 95 -1.67 50.38 28.91
CA PRO A 95 -0.62 50.00 27.98
C PRO A 95 -0.98 48.71 27.22
N GLU A 96 -0.88 48.77 25.90
CA GLU A 96 -0.97 47.62 25.00
C GLU A 96 0.37 46.90 24.98
N LEU A 97 0.42 45.77 25.67
CA LEU A 97 1.57 44.89 25.73
C LEU A 97 1.51 43.84 24.62
N THR A 98 2.67 43.43 24.11
CA THR A 98 2.75 42.24 23.26
C THR A 98 2.34 40.99 24.04
N ARG A 99 2.11 39.87 23.35
CA ARG A 99 1.80 38.59 24.00
C ARG A 99 2.93 38.13 24.91
N TRP A 100 4.19 38.19 24.45
CA TRP A 100 5.34 37.84 25.26
C TRP A 100 5.44 38.72 26.52
N SER A 101 5.30 40.04 26.40
CA SER A 101 5.32 40.95 27.56
C SER A 101 4.15 40.73 28.50
N THR A 102 2.97 40.40 27.96
CA THR A 102 1.79 40.06 28.76
C THR A 102 2.09 38.81 29.57
N ILE A 103 2.63 37.75 28.95
CA ILE A 103 2.98 36.51 29.65
C ILE A 103 4.07 36.76 30.71
N ALA A 104 5.05 37.62 30.41
CA ALA A 104 6.17 37.92 31.29
C ALA A 104 5.80 38.81 32.48
N PHE A 105 4.95 39.82 32.30
CA PHE A 105 4.80 40.92 33.26
C PHE A 105 3.39 41.10 33.85
N ALA A 106 2.37 40.44 33.31
CA ALA A 106 1.02 40.44 33.87
C ALA A 106 0.92 39.49 35.09
N VAL A 107 1.56 39.87 36.21
CA VAL A 107 1.68 39.04 37.42
C VAL A 107 0.62 39.38 38.49
N SER A 108 -0.16 40.44 38.29
CA SER A 108 -1.22 40.81 39.24
C SER A 108 -2.44 39.90 39.12
N ASP A 109 -3.16 39.68 40.22
CA ASP A 109 -4.39 38.86 40.26
C ASP A 109 -5.42 39.33 39.23
N ILE A 110 -5.53 40.66 39.05
CA ILE A 110 -6.43 41.32 38.09
C ILE A 110 -6.03 41.04 36.63
N GLN A 111 -4.75 40.79 36.35
CA GLN A 111 -4.23 40.56 35.00
C GLN A 111 -3.97 39.08 34.69
N THR A 112 -4.24 38.19 35.65
CA THR A 112 -4.04 36.74 35.48
C THR A 112 -4.87 36.21 34.33
N GLU A 113 -6.10 36.69 34.14
CA GLU A 113 -6.95 36.29 33.02
C GLU A 113 -6.35 36.68 31.65
N LYS A 114 -5.80 37.89 31.53
CA LYS A 114 -5.10 38.34 30.32
C LYS A 114 -3.86 37.49 30.04
N ARG A 115 -3.11 37.11 31.08
CA ARG A 115 -1.95 36.20 30.98
C ARG A 115 -2.38 34.81 30.50
N THR A 116 -3.44 34.25 31.07
CA THR A 116 -3.97 32.94 30.67
C THR A 116 -4.45 32.95 29.22
N GLN A 117 -5.16 34.01 28.79
CA GLN A 117 -5.59 34.16 27.39
C GLN A 117 -4.39 34.23 26.43
N ALA A 118 -3.34 34.98 26.79
CA ALA A 118 -2.13 35.06 25.98
C ALA A 118 -1.39 33.71 25.88
N LEU A 119 -1.35 32.92 26.96
CA LEU A 119 -0.78 31.56 26.96
C LEU A 119 -1.56 30.59 26.06
N VAL A 120 -2.89 30.63 26.13
CA VAL A 120 -3.77 29.80 25.29
C VAL A 120 -3.57 30.13 23.82
N GLU A 121 -3.47 31.41 23.48
CA GLU A 121 -3.26 31.87 22.12
C GLU A 121 -1.87 31.48 21.58
N GLU A 122 -0.80 31.61 22.37
CA GLU A 122 0.54 31.16 21.96
C GLU A 122 0.60 29.65 21.75
N LYS A 123 -0.06 28.87 22.61
CA LYS A 123 -0.16 27.42 22.41
C LYS A 123 -0.86 27.10 21.10
N ARG A 124 -1.98 27.78 20.79
CA ARG A 124 -2.70 27.61 19.52
C ARG A 124 -1.81 27.88 18.30
N ILE A 125 -1.02 28.97 18.34
CA ILE A 125 -0.11 29.35 17.26
C ILE A 125 1.03 28.33 17.10
N CYS A 126 1.57 27.84 18.22
CA CYS A 126 2.59 26.79 18.22
C CYS A 126 2.05 25.50 17.60
N ASP A 127 0.86 25.07 18.03
CA ASP A 127 0.18 23.87 17.52
C ASP A 127 -0.10 24.01 16.00
N GLU A 128 -0.57 25.17 15.54
CA GLU A 128 -0.80 25.46 14.11
C GLU A 128 0.50 25.43 13.29
N ARG A 129 1.61 25.97 13.82
CA ARG A 129 2.90 25.92 13.16
C ARG A 129 3.42 24.49 13.06
N MET A 130 3.35 23.72 14.15
CA MET A 130 3.74 22.31 14.17
C MET A 130 2.88 21.49 13.20
N ALA A 131 1.59 21.78 13.10
CA ALA A 131 0.69 21.14 12.14
C ALA A 131 1.12 21.45 10.69
N ARG A 132 1.42 22.71 10.38
CA ARG A 132 1.89 23.12 9.05
C ARG A 132 3.21 22.48 8.68
N GLU A 133 4.19 22.49 9.58
CA GLU A 133 5.49 21.86 9.33
C GLU A 133 5.36 20.35 9.12
N LYS A 134 4.48 19.70 9.90
CA LYS A 134 4.17 18.27 9.71
C LYS A 134 3.50 18.00 8.36
N GLU A 135 2.60 18.88 7.92
CA GLU A 135 1.95 18.78 6.61
C GLU A 135 2.94 19.00 5.46
N GLU A 136 3.82 20.01 5.56
CA GLU A 136 4.89 20.26 4.59
C GLU A 136 5.86 19.08 4.50
N LYS A 137 6.29 18.53 5.64
CA LYS A 137 7.13 17.32 5.68
C LYS A 137 6.42 16.12 5.04
N ARG A 138 5.12 15.94 5.31
CA ARG A 138 4.31 14.88 4.68
C ARG A 138 4.20 15.09 3.17
N ALA A 139 3.97 16.31 2.71
CA ALA A 139 3.89 16.64 1.30
C ALA A 139 5.22 16.43 0.57
N ALA A 140 6.34 16.83 1.19
CA ALA A 140 7.68 16.60 0.66
C ALA A 140 8.00 15.10 0.55
N LEU A 141 7.64 14.32 1.57
CA LEU A 141 7.81 12.88 1.59
C LEU A 141 6.91 12.18 0.56
N ALA A 142 5.67 12.64 0.38
CA ALA A 142 4.78 12.15 -0.68
C ALA A 142 5.33 12.45 -2.09
N GLN A 143 5.93 13.61 -2.31
CA GLN A 143 6.60 13.92 -3.58
C GLN A 143 7.82 13.01 -3.83
N LEU A 144 8.60 12.74 -2.79
CA LEU A 144 9.72 11.79 -2.87
C LEU A 144 9.22 10.39 -3.26
N TYR A 145 8.18 9.89 -2.58
CA TYR A 145 7.58 8.60 -2.88
C TYR A 145 7.05 8.52 -4.30
N LYS A 146 6.37 9.57 -4.78
CA LYS A 146 5.89 9.62 -6.17
C LYS A 146 7.02 9.49 -7.20
N ARG A 147 8.20 10.09 -6.94
CA ARG A 147 9.38 9.97 -7.82
C ARG A 147 9.93 8.55 -7.82
N LYS A 148 10.09 7.95 -6.63
CA LYS A 148 10.55 6.56 -6.47
C LYS A 148 9.57 5.57 -7.13
N ALA A 149 8.29 5.74 -6.86
CA ALA A 149 7.22 4.93 -7.45
C ALA A 149 7.21 5.00 -8.97
N LYS A 150 7.45 6.18 -9.56
CA LYS A 150 7.55 6.32 -11.02
C LYS A 150 8.68 5.48 -11.62
N ALA A 151 9.86 5.48 -10.99
CA ALA A 151 11.00 4.67 -11.46
C ALA A 151 10.67 3.17 -11.36
N MET A 152 10.13 2.74 -10.21
CA MET A 152 9.75 1.35 -9.98
C MET A 152 8.62 0.88 -10.90
N ARG A 153 7.66 1.75 -11.22
CA ARG A 153 6.56 1.46 -12.15
C ARG A 153 7.04 1.17 -13.56
N GLU A 154 8.14 1.77 -14.01
CA GLU A 154 8.73 1.47 -15.31
C GLU A 154 9.37 0.06 -15.31
N GLU A 155 10.07 -0.30 -14.24
CA GLU A 155 10.68 -1.64 -14.09
C GLU A 155 9.60 -2.73 -13.93
N MET A 156 8.51 -2.44 -13.21
CA MET A 156 7.38 -3.35 -13.00
C MET A 156 6.29 -3.23 -14.06
N LYS A 157 6.53 -2.56 -15.19
CA LYS A 157 5.50 -2.29 -16.21
C LYS A 157 4.78 -3.54 -16.70
N ASN A 158 5.49 -4.67 -16.78
CA ASN A 158 4.91 -5.95 -17.21
C ASN A 158 4.10 -6.67 -16.10
N GLN A 159 4.24 -6.25 -14.85
CA GLN A 159 3.50 -6.79 -13.70
C GLN A 159 2.29 -5.95 -13.31
N ILE A 160 2.30 -4.66 -13.64
CA ILE A 160 1.17 -3.79 -13.36
C ILE A 160 0.06 -4.06 -14.38
N THR A 161 -1.16 -4.23 -13.89
CA THR A 161 -2.33 -4.54 -14.69
C THR A 161 -2.61 -3.43 -15.71
N ASP A 162 -2.50 -3.75 -17.00
CA ASP A 162 -2.88 -2.87 -18.10
C ASP A 162 -4.14 -3.39 -18.78
N GLN A 163 -5.22 -2.61 -18.74
CA GLN A 163 -6.50 -2.96 -19.37
C GLN A 163 -6.37 -3.22 -20.88
N LYS A 164 -5.46 -2.52 -21.58
CA LYS A 164 -5.24 -2.75 -23.02
C LYS A 164 -4.59 -4.10 -23.28
N ARG A 165 -3.67 -4.49 -22.40
CA ARG A 165 -2.98 -5.78 -22.47
C ARG A 165 -3.96 -6.93 -22.21
N LEU A 166 -4.74 -6.83 -21.12
CA LEU A 166 -5.77 -7.82 -20.80
C LEU A 166 -6.80 -7.96 -21.93
N ALA A 167 -7.18 -6.85 -22.59
CA ALA A 167 -8.11 -6.90 -23.71
C ALA A 167 -7.51 -7.60 -24.95
N ALA A 168 -6.20 -7.49 -25.16
CA ALA A 168 -5.49 -8.20 -26.23
C ALA A 168 -5.36 -9.70 -25.91
N GLU A 169 -4.94 -10.05 -24.70
CA GLU A 169 -4.84 -11.44 -24.22
C GLU A 169 -6.21 -12.15 -24.28
N LEU A 170 -7.28 -11.47 -23.85
CA LEU A 170 -8.64 -11.99 -24.00
C LEU A 170 -9.02 -12.17 -25.47
N ALA A 171 -8.58 -11.30 -26.39
CA ALA A 171 -8.91 -11.45 -27.80
C ALA A 171 -8.28 -12.71 -28.40
N ASP A 172 -7.04 -13.01 -28.01
CA ASP A 172 -6.32 -14.22 -28.41
C ASP A 172 -6.99 -15.48 -27.81
N ASP A 173 -7.26 -15.46 -26.50
CA ASP A 173 -7.95 -16.57 -25.81
C ASP A 173 -9.37 -16.80 -26.36
N TRP A 174 -10.08 -15.72 -26.67
CA TRP A 174 -11.42 -15.80 -27.24
C TRP A 174 -11.39 -16.38 -28.66
N ALA A 175 -10.39 -16.01 -29.47
CA ALA A 175 -10.20 -16.60 -30.78
C ALA A 175 -9.90 -18.10 -30.68
N ALA A 176 -9.04 -18.51 -29.74
CA ALA A 176 -8.78 -19.93 -29.47
C ALA A 176 -10.04 -20.67 -29.02
N LEU A 177 -10.82 -20.08 -28.12
CA LEU A 177 -12.07 -20.66 -27.62
C LEU A 177 -13.10 -20.84 -28.73
N ILE A 178 -13.36 -19.84 -29.57
CA ILE A 178 -14.39 -19.92 -30.62
C ILE A 178 -13.95 -20.82 -31.81
N ASN A 179 -12.65 -20.96 -32.04
CA ASN A 179 -12.16 -21.85 -33.09
C ASN A 179 -12.12 -23.32 -32.66
N SER A 180 -12.33 -23.62 -31.37
CA SER A 180 -12.44 -25.00 -30.90
C SER A 180 -13.73 -25.64 -31.42
N PRO A 181 -13.70 -26.84 -32.05
CA PRO A 181 -14.89 -27.57 -32.47
C PRO A 181 -15.89 -27.87 -31.33
N SER A 182 -15.42 -27.89 -30.09
CA SER A 182 -16.29 -28.01 -28.91
C SER A 182 -17.15 -26.77 -28.67
N SER A 183 -16.67 -25.58 -29.02
CA SER A 183 -17.35 -24.31 -28.74
C SER A 183 -18.64 -24.11 -29.53
N GLU A 184 -18.72 -24.62 -30.77
CA GLU A 184 -19.92 -24.58 -31.63
C GLU A 184 -21.13 -25.27 -30.96
N ARG A 185 -20.87 -26.29 -30.13
CA ARG A 185 -21.93 -27.03 -29.41
C ARG A 185 -22.48 -26.25 -28.22
N ILE A 186 -21.66 -25.38 -27.63
CA ILE A 186 -21.96 -24.69 -26.37
C ILE A 186 -22.55 -23.30 -26.63
N LEU A 187 -22.00 -22.56 -27.59
CA LEU A 187 -22.35 -21.17 -27.91
C LEU A 187 -22.96 -21.07 -29.31
N LYS A 188 -24.26 -21.36 -29.41
CA LYS A 188 -24.96 -21.55 -30.69
C LYS A 188 -25.23 -20.25 -31.44
N THR A 189 -25.50 -19.16 -30.72
CA THR A 189 -25.91 -17.89 -31.35
C THR A 189 -24.84 -16.80 -31.22
N PRO A 190 -24.66 -15.93 -32.23
CA PRO A 190 -23.74 -14.79 -32.14
C PRO A 190 -24.06 -13.86 -30.96
N THR A 191 -25.35 -13.74 -30.61
CA THR A 191 -25.78 -12.94 -29.46
C THR A 191 -25.31 -13.54 -28.14
N GLU A 192 -25.39 -14.87 -27.96
CA GLU A 192 -24.84 -15.55 -26.78
C GLU A 192 -23.32 -15.42 -26.72
N GLN A 193 -22.63 -15.63 -27.85
CA GLN A 193 -21.18 -15.45 -27.94
C GLN A 193 -20.76 -14.05 -27.50
N SER A 194 -21.45 -13.01 -27.99
CA SER A 194 -21.18 -11.62 -27.58
C SER A 194 -21.38 -11.40 -26.08
N LYS A 195 -22.44 -11.96 -25.49
CA LYS A 195 -22.72 -11.80 -24.05
C LYS A 195 -21.69 -12.54 -23.19
N VAL A 196 -21.35 -13.78 -23.56
CA VAL A 196 -20.30 -14.55 -22.85
C VAL A 196 -18.96 -13.83 -22.94
N ARG A 197 -18.61 -13.27 -24.10
CA ARG A 197 -17.39 -12.49 -24.26
C ARG A 197 -17.33 -11.29 -23.32
N GLU A 198 -18.42 -10.54 -23.16
CA GLU A 198 -18.45 -9.41 -22.22
C GLU A 198 -18.34 -9.88 -20.76
N ILE A 199 -18.97 -11.00 -20.38
CA ILE A 199 -18.82 -11.58 -19.03
C ILE A 199 -17.37 -12.00 -18.79
N LEU A 200 -16.74 -12.69 -19.75
CA LEU A 200 -15.32 -13.07 -19.66
C LEU A 200 -14.44 -11.83 -19.57
N LYS A 201 -14.72 -10.78 -20.34
CA LYS A 201 -13.97 -9.51 -20.30
C LYS A 201 -14.02 -8.82 -18.95
N GLU A 202 -15.20 -8.75 -18.34
CA GLU A 202 -15.39 -8.16 -17.01
C GLU A 202 -14.63 -8.95 -15.93
N ASN A 203 -14.49 -10.26 -16.09
CA ASN A 203 -13.91 -11.15 -15.09
C ASN A 203 -12.53 -11.71 -15.48
N TYR A 204 -11.95 -11.29 -16.61
CA TYR A 204 -10.81 -11.97 -17.26
C TYR A 204 -9.62 -12.11 -16.31
N PHE A 205 -9.22 -11.00 -15.69
CA PHE A 205 -8.13 -10.98 -14.72
C PHE A 205 -8.34 -11.99 -13.57
N VAL A 206 -9.56 -12.05 -13.03
CA VAL A 206 -9.88 -12.97 -11.93
C VAL A 206 -9.84 -14.42 -12.39
N LEU A 207 -10.36 -14.71 -13.57
CA LEU A 207 -10.37 -16.06 -14.13
C LEU A 207 -8.96 -16.56 -14.46
N THR A 208 -8.09 -15.70 -14.99
CA THR A 208 -6.67 -15.99 -15.21
C THR A 208 -5.95 -16.28 -13.89
N GLU A 209 -6.21 -15.49 -12.83
CA GLU A 209 -5.64 -15.75 -11.51
C GLU A 209 -6.10 -17.11 -10.93
N VAL A 210 -7.38 -17.46 -11.09
CA VAL A 210 -7.91 -18.78 -10.69
C VAL A 210 -7.20 -19.89 -11.45
N PHE A 211 -7.05 -19.75 -12.77
CA PHE A 211 -6.39 -20.72 -13.63
C PHE A 211 -4.94 -20.94 -13.18
N LYS A 212 -4.12 -19.88 -13.11
CA LYS A 212 -2.71 -19.96 -12.71
C LYS A 212 -2.51 -20.54 -11.31
N HIS A 213 -3.38 -20.18 -10.36
CA HIS A 213 -3.29 -20.69 -9.00
C HIS A 213 -3.47 -22.21 -8.94
N HIS A 214 -4.40 -22.76 -9.71
CA HIS A 214 -4.68 -24.19 -9.69
C HIS A 214 -3.77 -24.99 -10.62
N ALA A 215 -3.33 -24.43 -11.74
CA ALA A 215 -2.33 -25.02 -12.64
C ALA A 215 -0.93 -25.21 -11.98
N ALA A 216 -0.70 -24.54 -10.86
CA ALA A 216 0.53 -24.62 -10.08
C ALA A 216 0.47 -25.62 -8.91
N ASN A 217 -0.62 -26.37 -8.74
CA ASN A 217 -0.84 -27.23 -7.58
C ASN A 217 0.09 -28.46 -7.55
N GLN A 218 0.40 -29.05 -8.70
CA GLN A 218 1.23 -30.26 -8.79
C GLN A 218 2.47 -30.09 -9.66
N SER A 219 2.50 -29.08 -10.54
CA SER A 219 3.42 -29.02 -11.66
C SER A 219 4.88 -28.74 -11.28
N GLY A 220 5.76 -29.69 -11.61
CA GLY A 220 7.14 -29.42 -12.05
C GLY A 220 7.23 -29.16 -13.56
N ALA A 221 6.09 -29.00 -14.25
CA ALA A 221 5.97 -29.01 -15.71
C ALA A 221 5.53 -27.68 -16.36
N GLY A 222 5.53 -26.56 -15.63
CA GLY A 222 5.07 -25.25 -16.12
C GLY A 222 3.74 -24.82 -15.48
N THR A 223 3.23 -23.65 -15.85
CA THR A 223 2.05 -23.00 -15.26
C THR A 223 1.01 -22.59 -16.31
N ASP A 224 1.26 -22.99 -17.56
CA ASP A 224 0.52 -22.69 -18.78
C ASP A 224 -0.62 -23.66 -19.01
N THR A 225 -0.54 -24.83 -18.39
CA THR A 225 -1.54 -25.88 -18.53
C THR A 225 -1.92 -26.45 -17.18
N MET A 226 -3.20 -26.81 -17.05
CA MET A 226 -3.78 -27.42 -15.86
C MET A 226 -4.09 -28.88 -16.14
N ASN A 227 -3.57 -29.81 -15.35
CA ASN A 227 -3.89 -31.21 -15.53
C ASN A 227 -5.26 -31.58 -14.91
N GLN A 228 -5.72 -32.81 -15.16
CA GLN A 228 -7.03 -33.27 -14.70
C GLN A 228 -7.18 -33.22 -13.17
N HIS A 229 -6.13 -33.58 -12.42
CA HIS A 229 -6.17 -33.56 -10.97
C HIS A 229 -6.25 -32.14 -10.42
N GLU A 230 -5.51 -31.22 -11.01
CA GLU A 230 -5.55 -29.79 -10.66
C GLU A 230 -6.93 -29.19 -10.90
N PHE A 231 -7.56 -29.55 -12.03
CA PHE A 231 -8.93 -29.15 -12.33
C PHE A 231 -9.94 -29.73 -11.32
N GLN A 232 -9.79 -30.99 -10.91
CA GLN A 232 -10.62 -31.59 -9.86
C GLN A 232 -10.44 -30.88 -8.51
N CYS A 233 -9.21 -30.50 -8.15
CA CYS A 233 -8.94 -29.71 -6.96
C CYS A 233 -9.60 -28.34 -7.04
N PHE A 234 -9.55 -27.67 -8.19
CA PHE A 234 -10.26 -26.42 -8.44
C PHE A 234 -11.77 -26.56 -8.18
N ILE A 235 -12.40 -27.59 -8.74
CA ILE A 235 -13.84 -27.84 -8.55
C ILE A 235 -14.16 -28.09 -7.06
N HIS A 236 -13.31 -28.86 -6.36
CA HIS A 236 -13.47 -29.12 -4.93
C HIS A 236 -13.36 -27.84 -4.10
N GLU A 237 -12.28 -27.08 -4.31
CA GLU A 237 -11.94 -25.93 -3.46
C GLU A 237 -12.85 -24.73 -3.69
N SER A 238 -13.48 -24.63 -4.87
CA SER A 238 -14.46 -23.59 -5.19
C SER A 238 -15.86 -23.86 -4.62
N ASP A 239 -16.05 -24.96 -3.88
CA ASP A 239 -17.31 -25.37 -3.28
C ASP A 239 -18.47 -25.51 -4.30
N MET A 240 -18.16 -25.64 -5.61
CA MET A 240 -19.18 -25.86 -6.66
C MET A 240 -19.97 -27.14 -6.41
N PHE A 241 -19.32 -28.13 -5.81
CA PHE A 241 -19.92 -29.38 -5.36
C PHE A 241 -19.46 -29.66 -3.92
N PRO A 242 -20.35 -29.49 -2.91
CA PRO A 242 -19.99 -29.62 -1.49
C PRO A 242 -19.39 -30.98 -1.12
N VAL A 243 -19.72 -32.03 -1.89
CA VAL A 243 -19.13 -33.35 -1.79
C VAL A 243 -18.80 -33.80 -3.20
N LEU A 244 -17.51 -33.96 -3.52
CA LEU A 244 -17.08 -34.65 -4.72
C LEU A 244 -17.33 -36.15 -4.56
N SER A 245 -18.58 -36.57 -4.77
CA SER A 245 -18.90 -37.99 -4.91
C SER A 245 -18.19 -38.58 -6.13
N SER A 246 -17.91 -39.88 -6.10
CA SER A 246 -17.36 -40.60 -7.26
C SER A 246 -18.22 -40.40 -8.51
N SER A 247 -19.55 -40.29 -8.34
CA SER A 247 -20.49 -39.97 -9.40
C SER A 247 -20.31 -38.56 -9.98
N ILE A 248 -20.04 -37.54 -9.16
CA ILE A 248 -19.84 -36.18 -9.67
C ILE A 248 -18.53 -36.09 -10.47
N LEU A 249 -17.48 -36.75 -9.97
CA LEU A 249 -16.21 -36.84 -10.67
C LEU A 249 -16.34 -37.59 -11.99
N SER A 250 -16.90 -38.81 -11.97
CA SER A 250 -17.02 -39.65 -13.17
C SER A 250 -17.98 -39.09 -14.22
N ASN A 251 -19.06 -38.43 -13.79
CA ASN A 251 -20.11 -38.00 -14.70
C ASN A 251 -19.89 -36.58 -15.23
N TYR A 252 -19.14 -35.72 -14.51
CA TYR A 252 -19.04 -34.30 -14.86
C TYR A 252 -17.60 -33.79 -14.93
N ALA A 253 -16.82 -33.89 -13.85
CA ALA A 253 -15.47 -33.30 -13.84
C ALA A 253 -14.55 -33.93 -14.90
N ILE A 254 -14.57 -35.27 -15.02
CA ILE A 254 -13.75 -36.00 -15.98
C ILE A 254 -14.19 -35.74 -17.42
N PRO A 255 -15.48 -35.87 -17.79
CA PRO A 255 -15.91 -35.59 -19.16
C PRO A 255 -15.74 -34.13 -19.57
N ILE A 256 -16.00 -33.17 -18.68
CA ILE A 256 -15.79 -31.73 -18.99
C ILE A 256 -14.31 -31.48 -19.27
N PHE A 257 -13.42 -32.04 -18.46
CA PHE A 257 -11.98 -31.93 -18.70
C PHE A 257 -11.61 -32.54 -20.07
N ALA A 258 -12.01 -33.79 -20.31
CA ALA A 258 -11.65 -34.53 -21.52
C ALA A 258 -12.16 -33.86 -22.80
N GLU A 259 -13.34 -33.22 -22.77
CA GLU A 259 -13.88 -32.56 -23.95
C GLU A 259 -13.35 -31.15 -24.19
N SER A 260 -12.93 -30.47 -23.13
CA SER A 260 -12.25 -29.19 -23.26
C SER A 260 -10.79 -29.36 -23.67
N CYS A 261 -10.21 -30.55 -23.54
CA CYS A 261 -8.84 -30.88 -23.96
C CYS A 261 -8.87 -31.74 -25.23
N GLU A 262 -8.83 -31.12 -26.42
CA GLU A 262 -8.99 -31.85 -27.70
C GLU A 262 -7.86 -32.85 -28.00
N ASP A 263 -6.63 -32.60 -27.54
CA ASP A 263 -5.43 -33.35 -27.96
C ASP A 263 -4.48 -33.79 -26.82
N GLY A 264 -4.84 -33.67 -25.53
CA GLY A 264 -3.87 -33.98 -24.47
C GLY A 264 -4.36 -34.08 -23.02
N ASP A 265 -3.42 -34.45 -22.14
CA ASP A 265 -3.61 -34.62 -20.69
C ASP A 265 -3.64 -33.29 -19.90
N SER A 266 -3.64 -32.15 -20.59
CA SER A 266 -3.56 -30.83 -19.98
C SER A 266 -4.46 -29.79 -20.66
N MET A 267 -4.99 -28.89 -19.85
CA MET A 267 -5.98 -27.86 -20.19
C MET A 267 -5.30 -26.51 -20.27
N THR A 268 -5.37 -25.83 -21.42
CA THR A 268 -4.91 -24.44 -21.54
C THR A 268 -5.93 -23.46 -20.95
N GLN A 269 -5.57 -22.18 -20.81
CA GLN A 269 -6.49 -21.17 -20.28
C GLN A 269 -7.79 -21.01 -21.10
N PRO A 270 -7.76 -20.97 -22.45
CA PRO A 270 -8.99 -21.02 -23.25
C PRO A 270 -9.87 -22.25 -22.95
N ASN A 271 -9.25 -23.43 -22.81
CA ASN A 271 -9.97 -24.66 -22.48
C ASN A 271 -10.58 -24.59 -21.07
N PHE A 272 -9.91 -23.92 -20.14
CA PHE A 272 -10.46 -23.67 -18.81
C PHE A 272 -11.70 -22.77 -18.85
N PHE A 273 -11.71 -21.71 -19.67
CA PHE A 273 -12.91 -20.88 -19.83
C PHE A 273 -14.06 -21.67 -20.46
N GLU A 274 -13.78 -22.53 -21.44
CA GLU A 274 -14.76 -23.44 -22.00
C GLU A 274 -15.33 -24.38 -20.93
N ALA A 275 -14.46 -24.97 -20.11
CA ALA A 275 -14.85 -25.83 -19.00
C ALA A 275 -15.74 -25.10 -17.98
N LEU A 276 -15.47 -23.82 -17.68
CA LEU A 276 -16.34 -22.99 -16.83
C LEU A 276 -17.72 -22.76 -17.44
N ILE A 277 -17.80 -22.52 -18.75
CA ILE A 277 -19.10 -22.36 -19.44
C ILE A 277 -19.91 -23.66 -19.32
N ARG A 278 -19.27 -24.82 -19.54
CA ARG A 278 -19.90 -26.14 -19.39
C ARG A 278 -20.34 -26.40 -17.95
N LEU A 279 -19.47 -26.12 -16.97
CA LEU A 279 -19.79 -26.23 -15.55
C LEU A 279 -20.96 -25.34 -15.15
N GLY A 280 -21.01 -24.10 -15.65
CA GLY A 280 -22.12 -23.18 -15.39
C GLY A 280 -23.44 -23.74 -15.91
N ARG A 281 -23.48 -24.21 -17.17
CA ARG A 281 -24.69 -24.84 -17.74
C ARG A 281 -25.09 -26.10 -16.97
N TYR A 282 -24.13 -26.92 -16.58
CA TYR A 282 -24.43 -28.14 -15.84
C TYR A 282 -24.97 -27.84 -14.44
N LYS A 283 -24.25 -27.01 -13.67
CA LYS A 283 -24.55 -26.74 -12.27
C LYS A 283 -25.78 -25.85 -12.08
N ILE A 284 -25.97 -24.84 -12.94
CA ILE A 284 -27.01 -23.82 -12.77
C ILE A 284 -28.28 -24.15 -13.55
N ALA A 285 -28.15 -24.60 -14.81
CA ALA A 285 -29.33 -24.96 -15.61
C ALA A 285 -29.78 -26.41 -15.40
N GLY A 286 -29.00 -27.23 -14.68
CA GLY A 286 -29.37 -28.62 -14.39
C GLY A 286 -29.41 -29.51 -15.64
N LEU A 287 -28.66 -29.15 -16.68
CA LEU A 287 -28.60 -29.91 -17.93
C LEU A 287 -27.96 -31.28 -17.69
N THR A 288 -28.80 -32.32 -17.52
CA THR A 288 -28.41 -33.73 -17.36
C THR A 288 -28.21 -34.48 -18.67
N ASP A 289 -28.37 -33.84 -19.83
CA ASP A 289 -28.34 -34.46 -21.17
C ASP A 289 -26.97 -35.07 -21.57
N TRP A 290 -26.01 -35.08 -20.65
CA TRP A 290 -24.65 -35.58 -20.80
C TRP A 290 -24.52 -37.11 -20.76
N HIS A 291 -25.43 -37.86 -21.38
CA HIS A 291 -25.48 -39.33 -21.41
C HIS A 291 -25.99 -40.08 -20.17
N VAL A 292 -26.51 -39.40 -19.12
CA VAL A 292 -27.17 -40.11 -18.00
C VAL A 292 -28.69 -40.14 -18.21
N SER A 293 -29.15 -41.09 -19.03
CA SER A 293 -30.50 -41.63 -18.88
C SER A 293 -30.56 -42.43 -17.57
N ARG A 294 -30.72 -41.78 -16.42
CA ARG A 294 -31.20 -42.45 -15.19
C ARG A 294 -31.52 -41.49 -14.04
N SER A 295 -32.82 -41.36 -13.81
CA SER A 295 -33.51 -41.37 -12.51
C SER A 295 -32.64 -41.16 -11.25
N SER A 296 -32.49 -39.92 -10.82
CA SER A 296 -32.78 -39.58 -9.42
C SER A 296 -33.17 -38.12 -9.35
N GLN A 297 -34.44 -37.87 -9.02
CA GLN A 297 -34.89 -36.59 -8.49
C GLN A 297 -34.03 -36.27 -7.27
N THR A 298 -33.15 -35.28 -7.41
CA THR A 298 -32.76 -34.44 -6.29
C THR A 298 -33.62 -33.19 -6.40
N ASP A 299 -34.43 -32.95 -5.38
CA ASP A 299 -35.40 -31.85 -5.27
C ASP A 299 -34.70 -30.47 -5.12
N ASP A 300 -33.90 -30.07 -6.11
CA ASP A 300 -33.44 -28.68 -6.23
C ASP A 300 -34.43 -27.91 -7.11
N GLU A 301 -35.39 -27.21 -6.48
CA GLU A 301 -36.51 -26.47 -7.09
C GLU A 301 -36.09 -25.27 -7.99
N HIS A 302 -34.84 -25.15 -8.41
CA HIS A 302 -34.29 -23.96 -9.09
C HIS A 302 -33.59 -24.22 -10.43
N LEU A 303 -33.68 -25.42 -11.01
CA LEU A 303 -33.03 -25.75 -12.27
C LEU A 303 -33.94 -25.45 -13.48
N ASP A 304 -33.53 -24.52 -14.35
CA ASP A 304 -34.19 -24.23 -15.63
C ASP A 304 -33.28 -24.67 -16.80
N PRO A 305 -33.58 -25.80 -17.47
CA PRO A 305 -32.77 -26.31 -18.58
C PRO A 305 -32.77 -25.39 -19.82
N ASN A 306 -33.69 -24.42 -19.90
CA ASN A 306 -33.72 -23.41 -20.95
C ASN A 306 -32.97 -22.13 -20.58
N ARG A 307 -32.31 -22.09 -19.42
CA ARG A 307 -31.61 -20.89 -18.98
C ARG A 307 -30.46 -20.55 -19.93
N PRO A 308 -30.34 -19.28 -20.38
CA PRO A 308 -29.28 -18.88 -21.30
C PRO A 308 -27.87 -19.14 -20.75
N THR A 309 -26.96 -19.61 -21.60
CA THR A 309 -25.54 -19.86 -21.24
C THR A 309 -24.86 -18.66 -20.57
N PRO A 310 -25.05 -17.39 -21.03
CA PRO A 310 -24.45 -16.24 -20.37
C PRO A 310 -24.88 -16.08 -18.90
N GLU A 311 -26.15 -16.33 -18.59
CA GLU A 311 -26.67 -16.22 -17.22
C GLU A 311 -26.11 -17.32 -16.32
N CYS A 312 -26.00 -18.54 -16.85
CA CYS A 312 -25.40 -19.66 -16.12
C CYS A 312 -23.94 -19.40 -15.77
N LEU A 313 -23.17 -18.83 -16.70
CA LEU A 313 -21.77 -18.45 -16.46
C LEU A 313 -21.68 -17.31 -15.42
N SER A 314 -22.53 -16.29 -15.55
CA SER A 314 -22.57 -15.17 -14.61
C SER A 314 -22.86 -15.65 -13.18
N ASP A 315 -23.88 -16.50 -13.02
CA ASP A 315 -24.25 -17.07 -11.72
C ASP A 315 -23.16 -17.98 -11.16
N LEU A 316 -22.49 -18.78 -12.00
CA LEU A 316 -21.36 -19.60 -11.57
C LEU A 316 -20.23 -18.72 -11.00
N ILE A 317 -19.91 -17.63 -11.71
CA ILE A 317 -18.86 -16.69 -11.29
C ILE A 317 -19.23 -16.03 -9.96
N VAL A 318 -20.43 -15.47 -9.85
CA VAL A 318 -20.86 -14.73 -8.65
C VAL A 318 -21.04 -15.65 -7.45
N THR A 319 -21.63 -16.83 -7.64
CA THR A 319 -22.00 -17.73 -6.53
C THR A 319 -20.83 -18.54 -6.01
N TYR A 320 -19.91 -18.98 -6.88
CA TYR A 320 -18.85 -19.93 -6.49
C TYR A 320 -17.45 -19.32 -6.65
N LEU A 321 -17.15 -18.69 -7.79
CA LEU A 321 -15.80 -18.21 -8.06
C LEU A 321 -15.43 -16.96 -7.26
N GLN A 322 -16.30 -15.95 -7.18
CA GLN A 322 -16.01 -14.72 -6.44
C GLN A 322 -15.78 -14.96 -4.94
N PRO A 323 -16.58 -15.80 -4.25
CA PRO A 323 -16.28 -16.20 -2.87
C PRO A 323 -14.96 -16.96 -2.74
N HIS A 324 -14.68 -17.90 -3.66
CA HIS A 324 -13.40 -18.62 -3.68
C HIS A 324 -12.21 -17.67 -3.83
N VAL A 325 -12.32 -16.71 -4.76
CA VAL A 325 -11.29 -15.70 -5.01
C VAL A 325 -11.04 -14.85 -3.78
N THR A 326 -12.12 -14.37 -3.14
CA THR A 326 -12.02 -13.53 -1.95
C THR A 326 -11.43 -14.29 -0.76
N LYS A 327 -11.75 -15.58 -0.62
CA LYS A 327 -11.28 -16.42 0.49
C LYS A 327 -9.85 -16.93 0.31
N ARG A 328 -9.43 -17.25 -0.92
CA ARG A 328 -8.20 -18.01 -1.17
C ARG A 328 -7.21 -17.37 -2.14
N LEU A 329 -7.66 -16.52 -3.05
CA LEU A 329 -6.80 -15.89 -4.07
C LEU A 329 -6.32 -14.52 -3.60
N HIS A 330 -5.35 -14.54 -2.69
CA HIS A 330 -4.67 -13.35 -2.19
C HIS A 330 -3.81 -12.62 -3.26
N GLY A 331 -3.69 -13.20 -4.46
CA GLY A 331 -3.03 -12.58 -5.61
C GLY A 331 -3.63 -11.25 -6.03
N SER A 332 -4.96 -11.13 -6.00
CA SER A 332 -5.67 -9.88 -6.29
C SER A 332 -5.29 -8.76 -5.31
N ALA A 333 -5.22 -9.08 -4.01
CA ALA A 333 -4.79 -8.16 -2.97
C ALA A 333 -3.32 -7.74 -3.16
N ALA A 334 -2.44 -8.69 -3.52
CA ALA A 334 -1.04 -8.42 -3.82
C ALA A 334 -0.87 -7.48 -5.03
N LYS A 335 -1.52 -7.77 -6.17
CA LYS A 335 -1.47 -6.94 -7.38
C LYS A 335 -1.97 -5.52 -7.15
N ASN A 336 -3.07 -5.37 -6.42
CA ASN A 336 -3.59 -4.05 -6.05
C ASN A 336 -2.59 -3.29 -5.16
N ALA A 337 -1.97 -3.97 -4.20
CA ALA A 337 -1.00 -3.36 -3.31
C ALA A 337 0.30 -2.95 -4.02
N ILE A 338 0.83 -3.79 -4.93
CA ILE A 338 2.01 -3.47 -5.75
C ILE A 338 1.77 -2.22 -6.61
N SER A 339 0.53 -1.95 -7.00
CA SER A 339 0.20 -0.78 -7.83
C SER A 339 0.23 0.54 -7.05
N ALA A 340 0.25 0.48 -5.71
CA ALA A 340 0.29 1.66 -4.83
C ALA A 340 1.67 2.33 -4.78
N ASP A 341 1.69 3.66 -4.78
CA ASP A 341 2.92 4.44 -4.83
C ASP A 341 3.81 4.20 -3.60
N GLU A 342 3.23 3.96 -2.41
CA GLU A 342 3.97 3.68 -1.18
C GLU A 342 4.72 2.34 -1.25
N VAL A 343 4.08 1.31 -1.81
CA VAL A 343 4.69 -0.02 -1.96
C VAL A 343 5.79 0.00 -3.02
N LEU A 344 5.56 0.68 -4.14
CA LEU A 344 6.57 0.88 -5.18
C LEU A 344 7.76 1.70 -4.67
N ALA A 345 7.53 2.73 -3.85
CA ALA A 345 8.61 3.49 -3.22
C ALA A 345 9.42 2.64 -2.23
N MET A 346 8.75 1.78 -1.46
CA MET A 346 9.40 0.82 -0.56
C MET A 346 10.27 -0.19 -1.33
N TYR A 347 9.77 -0.73 -2.45
CA TYR A 347 10.58 -1.60 -3.31
C TYR A 347 11.76 -0.86 -3.91
N MET A 348 11.60 0.41 -4.30
CA MET A 348 12.71 1.23 -4.78
C MET A 348 13.78 1.43 -3.71
N ASP A 349 13.38 1.66 -2.46
CA ASP A 349 14.30 1.81 -1.32
C ASP A 349 15.06 0.52 -1.00
N ASN A 350 14.42 -0.64 -1.23
CA ASN A 350 15.02 -1.95 -1.04
C ASN A 350 15.49 -2.60 -2.36
N ARG A 351 15.57 -1.83 -3.45
CA ARG A 351 15.81 -2.39 -4.79
C ARG A 351 17.15 -3.10 -4.86
N GLN A 352 18.21 -2.45 -4.39
CA GLN A 352 19.57 -3.00 -4.45
C GLN A 352 19.74 -4.29 -3.62
N PRO A 353 19.34 -4.35 -2.33
CA PRO A 353 19.47 -5.59 -1.56
C PRO A 353 18.61 -6.71 -2.16
N LEU A 354 17.38 -6.44 -2.60
CA LEU A 354 16.54 -7.43 -3.28
C LEU A 354 17.18 -7.94 -4.57
N PHE A 355 17.74 -7.04 -5.39
CA PHE A 355 18.40 -7.41 -6.64
C PHE A 355 19.66 -8.24 -6.41
N ASN A 356 20.45 -7.92 -5.37
CA ASN A 356 21.61 -8.72 -4.99
C ASN A 356 21.21 -10.13 -4.55
N ARG A 357 20.10 -10.27 -3.79
CA ARG A 357 19.56 -11.59 -3.38
C ARG A 357 19.09 -12.38 -4.59
N PHE A 358 18.38 -11.74 -5.51
CA PHE A 358 17.95 -12.32 -6.77
C PHE A 358 19.13 -12.85 -7.58
N LEU A 359 20.15 -12.02 -7.84
CA LEU A 359 21.33 -12.42 -8.61
C LEU A 359 22.14 -13.52 -7.91
N SER A 360 22.32 -13.43 -6.60
CA SER A 360 23.07 -14.44 -5.84
C SER A 360 22.43 -15.82 -5.93
N ALA A 361 21.10 -15.89 -5.89
CA ALA A 361 20.37 -17.16 -6.01
C ALA A 361 20.34 -17.67 -7.46
N ALA A 362 20.29 -16.76 -8.44
CA ALA A 362 20.30 -17.08 -9.86
C ALA A 362 21.68 -17.53 -10.40
N GLY A 363 22.73 -17.49 -9.57
CA GLY A 363 24.09 -17.89 -9.97
C GLY A 363 24.94 -16.76 -10.56
N GLY A 364 24.63 -15.50 -10.25
CA GLY A 364 25.44 -14.31 -10.56
C GLY A 364 25.25 -13.76 -11.97
N ASP A 365 25.27 -14.63 -12.99
CA ASP A 365 25.21 -14.22 -14.40
C ASP A 365 23.82 -14.40 -15.03
N SER A 366 22.92 -15.14 -14.37
CA SER A 366 21.54 -15.31 -14.85
C SER A 366 20.65 -14.16 -14.40
N LEU A 367 19.86 -13.62 -15.32
CA LEU A 367 18.80 -12.64 -15.05
C LEU A 367 17.43 -13.30 -14.82
N GLU A 368 17.44 -14.62 -14.62
CA GLU A 368 16.26 -15.44 -14.42
C GLU A 368 16.48 -16.40 -13.24
N LEU A 369 15.47 -16.50 -12.37
CA LEU A 369 15.47 -17.29 -11.15
C LEU A 369 14.51 -18.49 -11.30
N GLU A 370 14.99 -19.69 -11.03
CA GLU A 370 14.18 -20.90 -11.08
C GLU A 370 13.29 -21.06 -9.84
N GLN A 371 12.22 -21.84 -9.94
CA GLN A 371 11.28 -22.07 -8.83
C GLN A 371 11.97 -22.58 -7.55
N SER A 372 12.93 -23.49 -7.69
CA SER A 372 13.71 -24.03 -6.56
C SER A 372 14.54 -22.94 -5.87
N GLN A 373 15.14 -22.04 -6.65
CA GLN A 373 15.93 -20.92 -6.14
C GLN A 373 15.03 -19.89 -5.45
N PHE A 374 13.85 -19.59 -6.00
CA PHE A 374 12.86 -18.75 -5.34
C PHE A 374 12.43 -19.32 -3.99
N MET A 375 12.05 -20.61 -3.94
CA MET A 375 11.67 -21.27 -2.68
C MET A 375 12.81 -21.22 -1.65
N SER A 376 14.06 -21.41 -2.07
CA SER A 376 15.22 -21.34 -1.19
C SER A 376 15.42 -19.94 -0.58
N ILE A 377 15.17 -18.86 -1.34
CA ILE A 377 15.17 -17.49 -0.81
C ILE A 377 14.09 -17.33 0.26
N ILE A 378 12.86 -17.79 -0.01
CA ILE A 378 11.73 -17.65 0.91
C ILE A 378 11.95 -18.47 2.20
N GLU A 379 12.52 -19.67 2.08
CA GLU A 379 12.91 -20.50 3.22
C GLU A 379 14.05 -19.87 4.03
N ALA A 380 15.12 -19.39 3.37
CA ALA A 380 16.24 -18.72 4.03
C ALA A 380 15.84 -17.43 4.76
N ALA A 381 14.82 -16.73 4.25
CA ALA A 381 14.23 -15.56 4.92
C ALA A 381 13.35 -15.90 6.14
N GLY A 382 13.18 -17.19 6.48
CA GLY A 382 12.28 -17.64 7.54
C GLY A 382 10.79 -17.41 7.23
N LEU A 383 10.45 -17.19 5.95
CA LEU A 383 9.07 -17.02 5.53
C LEU A 383 8.37 -18.37 5.33
N MET A 384 9.12 -19.43 5.02
CA MET A 384 8.64 -20.80 4.88
C MET A 384 9.25 -21.69 5.99
N GLY A 385 8.40 -22.46 6.67
CA GLY A 385 8.78 -23.43 7.72
C GLY A 385 9.29 -22.81 9.03
N ALA A 386 8.51 -22.92 10.11
CA ALA A 386 8.98 -22.65 11.48
C ALA A 386 8.14 -23.40 12.54
N GLN A 387 8.55 -24.66 12.78
CA GLN A 387 8.54 -25.55 13.98
C GLN A 387 7.49 -25.48 15.11
N ASP A 388 6.68 -24.44 15.25
CA ASP A 388 5.64 -24.39 16.29
C ASP A 388 4.30 -24.84 15.72
N ALA A 389 3.93 -26.08 16.02
CA ALA A 389 2.66 -26.73 15.68
C ALA A 389 1.39 -25.99 16.18
N SER A 390 1.53 -24.79 16.73
CA SER A 390 0.45 -23.97 17.28
C SER A 390 0.05 -22.76 16.41
N LEU A 391 0.79 -22.44 15.34
CA LEU A 391 0.50 -21.28 14.50
C LEU A 391 -0.11 -21.68 13.15
N THR A 392 -1.38 -21.33 12.96
CA THR A 392 -2.15 -21.45 11.70
C THR A 392 -1.63 -20.59 10.54
N ASP A 393 -0.46 -19.96 10.69
CA ASP A 393 0.12 -18.96 9.79
C ASP A 393 1.40 -19.48 9.07
N GLU A 394 1.62 -20.79 9.05
CA GLU A 394 2.73 -21.37 8.28
C GLU A 394 2.44 -21.34 6.78
N LEU A 395 3.36 -20.73 6.03
CA LEU A 395 3.38 -20.75 4.58
C LEU A 395 3.85 -22.11 4.10
N THR A 396 3.00 -22.79 3.33
CA THR A 396 3.31 -24.13 2.79
C THR A 396 4.17 -24.04 1.52
N VAL A 397 4.85 -25.15 1.19
CA VAL A 397 5.55 -25.29 -0.10
C VAL A 397 4.58 -25.09 -1.27
N LYS A 398 3.36 -25.66 -1.17
CA LYS A 398 2.30 -25.49 -2.18
C LYS A 398 2.00 -24.02 -2.44
N GLU A 399 1.75 -23.25 -1.38
CA GLU A 399 1.43 -21.81 -1.49
C GLU A 399 2.58 -20.99 -2.09
N THR A 400 3.83 -21.31 -1.73
CA THR A 400 5.00 -20.63 -2.31
C THR A 400 5.13 -20.92 -3.82
N ARG A 401 4.85 -22.16 -4.24
CA ARG A 401 4.84 -22.53 -5.66
C ARG A 401 3.74 -21.81 -6.44
N GLN A 402 2.55 -21.71 -5.86
CA GLN A 402 1.44 -20.96 -6.43
C GLN A 402 1.77 -19.46 -6.55
N ALA A 403 2.45 -18.89 -5.55
CA ALA A 403 2.89 -17.49 -5.59
C ALA A 403 3.94 -17.26 -6.69
N PHE A 404 4.89 -18.18 -6.87
CA PHE A 404 5.86 -18.16 -7.97
C PHE A 404 5.14 -18.18 -9.32
N ALA A 405 4.29 -19.19 -9.55
CA ALA A 405 3.56 -19.37 -10.80
C ALA A 405 2.70 -18.16 -11.16
N ALA A 406 1.91 -17.67 -10.21
CA ALA A 406 1.02 -16.55 -10.45
C ALA A 406 1.77 -15.21 -10.64
N SER A 407 3.03 -15.11 -10.21
CA SER A 407 3.86 -13.92 -10.43
C SER A 407 4.47 -13.84 -11.83
N GLN A 408 4.44 -14.92 -12.61
CA GLN A 408 4.96 -14.94 -13.96
C GLN A 408 4.05 -14.17 -14.91
N ALA A 409 4.65 -13.28 -15.71
CA ALA A 409 3.95 -12.53 -16.73
C ALA A 409 3.57 -13.45 -17.88
N ASP A 410 2.38 -13.25 -18.43
CA ASP A 410 1.98 -13.90 -19.67
C ASP A 410 2.85 -13.34 -20.80
N ARG A 411 3.85 -14.11 -21.26
CA ARG A 411 4.76 -13.67 -22.32
C ARG A 411 3.99 -13.62 -23.65
N LEU A 412 3.34 -12.48 -23.91
CA LEU A 412 2.65 -12.15 -25.15
C LEU A 412 3.56 -12.40 -26.36
N GLY A 413 3.08 -13.21 -27.31
CA GLY A 413 3.63 -13.28 -28.66
C GLY A 413 4.87 -14.16 -28.85
N SER A 414 5.23 -15.01 -27.89
CA SER A 414 6.26 -16.00 -28.09
C SER A 414 5.68 -17.26 -28.76
N ASN A 415 5.71 -17.30 -30.10
CA ASN A 415 5.49 -18.54 -30.86
C ASN A 415 6.54 -19.65 -30.58
N THR A 416 7.41 -19.48 -29.58
CA THR A 416 8.28 -20.56 -29.13
C THR A 416 7.50 -21.40 -28.12
N THR A 417 7.07 -22.56 -28.56
CA THR A 417 6.44 -23.68 -27.83
C THR A 417 7.33 -24.27 -26.71
N SER A 418 8.21 -23.47 -26.12
CA SER A 418 9.16 -23.93 -25.11
C SER A 418 8.54 -23.75 -23.72
N ALA A 419 7.83 -24.78 -23.26
CA ALA A 419 7.35 -24.95 -21.88
C ALA A 419 8.45 -24.69 -20.82
N SER A 420 9.74 -24.71 -21.21
CA SER A 420 10.88 -24.35 -20.36
C SER A 420 10.88 -22.89 -19.87
N ASN A 421 10.18 -21.98 -20.55
CA ASN A 421 10.23 -20.54 -20.22
C ASN A 421 9.39 -20.16 -18.99
N GLN A 422 8.46 -21.01 -18.54
CA GLN A 422 7.64 -20.79 -17.34
C GLN A 422 8.21 -21.46 -16.09
N LEU A 423 9.45 -21.94 -16.13
CA LEU A 423 10.15 -22.43 -14.94
C LEU A 423 11.01 -21.35 -14.27
N ARG A 424 10.98 -20.13 -14.83
CA ARG A 424 11.89 -19.03 -14.49
C ARG A 424 11.15 -17.73 -14.26
N MET A 425 11.67 -16.92 -13.36
CA MET A 425 11.15 -15.58 -13.05
C MET A 425 12.24 -14.52 -13.20
N SER A 426 11.92 -13.43 -13.87
CA SER A 426 12.67 -12.19 -13.94
C SER A 426 12.58 -11.41 -12.61
N PHE A 427 13.38 -10.36 -12.46
CA PHE A 427 13.38 -9.55 -11.24
C PHE A 427 12.02 -8.88 -10.93
N PRO A 428 11.26 -8.32 -11.91
CA PRO A 428 9.92 -7.82 -11.63
C PRO A 428 8.94 -8.90 -11.16
N GLU A 429 9.03 -10.11 -11.72
CA GLU A 429 8.23 -11.27 -11.31
C GLU A 429 8.62 -11.73 -9.90
N PHE A 430 9.91 -11.72 -9.55
CA PHE A 430 10.39 -11.98 -8.20
C PHE A 430 9.79 -11.01 -7.17
N ILE A 431 9.75 -9.71 -7.48
CA ILE A 431 9.14 -8.69 -6.62
C ILE A 431 7.66 -8.97 -6.37
N GLU A 432 6.93 -9.32 -7.42
CA GLU A 432 5.54 -9.73 -7.29
C GLU A 432 5.37 -11.04 -6.50
N GLY A 433 6.25 -12.02 -6.73
CA GLY A 433 6.29 -13.28 -5.99
C GLY A 433 6.42 -13.03 -4.49
N ILE A 434 7.28 -12.10 -4.06
CA ILE A 434 7.41 -11.68 -2.66
C ILE A 434 6.08 -11.13 -2.13
N ALA A 435 5.43 -10.25 -2.88
CA ALA A 435 4.17 -9.65 -2.45
C ALA A 435 3.04 -10.67 -2.31
N ARG A 436 2.98 -11.65 -3.23
CA ARG A 436 2.04 -12.77 -3.17
C ARG A 436 2.31 -13.65 -1.96
N VAL A 437 3.58 -14.03 -1.74
CA VAL A 437 4.02 -14.78 -0.55
C VAL A 437 3.59 -14.08 0.73
N ALA A 438 3.79 -12.76 0.82
CA ALA A 438 3.39 -11.98 1.98
C ALA A 438 1.88 -12.05 2.25
N CYS A 439 1.07 -11.86 1.20
CA CYS A 439 -0.39 -11.87 1.36
C CYS A 439 -0.94 -13.25 1.74
N VAL A 440 -0.27 -14.33 1.29
CA VAL A 440 -0.65 -15.70 1.66
C VAL A 440 -0.18 -16.06 3.07
N LYS A 441 1.07 -15.77 3.43
CA LYS A 441 1.66 -16.07 4.74
C LYS A 441 0.83 -15.47 5.88
N TRP A 442 0.36 -14.22 5.71
CA TRP A 442 -0.44 -13.51 6.71
C TRP A 442 -1.90 -13.37 6.31
N LYS A 443 -2.48 -14.36 5.62
CA LYS A 443 -3.88 -14.32 5.14
C LYS A 443 -4.91 -14.11 6.25
N HIS A 444 -4.66 -14.60 7.46
CA HIS A 444 -5.55 -14.46 8.62
C HIS A 444 -5.30 -13.19 9.44
N SER A 445 -4.22 -12.46 9.17
CA SER A 445 -3.92 -11.20 9.85
C SER A 445 -4.80 -10.07 9.32
N HIS A 446 -5.31 -9.24 10.25
CA HIS A 446 -6.04 -8.00 9.96
C HIS A 446 -5.16 -6.89 9.38
N GLU A 447 -3.86 -7.11 9.25
CA GLU A 447 -2.95 -6.14 8.66
C GLU A 447 -3.29 -5.88 7.17
N PRO A 448 -3.17 -4.62 6.71
CA PRO A 448 -3.32 -4.30 5.31
C PRO A 448 -2.19 -4.92 4.46
N PRO A 449 -2.43 -5.23 3.17
CA PRO A 449 -1.45 -5.87 2.31
C PRO A 449 -0.08 -5.17 2.23
N ASN A 450 -0.03 -3.84 2.26
CA ASN A 450 1.22 -3.08 2.21
C ASN A 450 2.16 -3.39 3.39
N LEU A 451 1.64 -3.56 4.61
CA LEU A 451 2.45 -3.92 5.79
C LEU A 451 2.93 -5.37 5.73
N LYS A 452 2.08 -6.28 5.23
CA LYS A 452 2.46 -7.68 4.96
C LYS A 452 3.64 -7.72 3.99
N ILE A 453 3.53 -7.00 2.87
CA ILE A 453 4.58 -6.92 1.84
C ILE A 453 5.87 -6.33 2.42
N GLN A 454 5.78 -5.24 3.19
CA GLN A 454 6.93 -4.62 3.84
C GLN A 454 7.68 -5.62 4.73
N ARG A 455 6.97 -6.40 5.55
CA ARG A 455 7.57 -7.43 6.41
C ARG A 455 8.29 -8.51 5.62
N ALA A 456 7.72 -8.98 4.51
CA ALA A 456 8.38 -9.96 3.66
C ALA A 456 9.66 -9.41 3.00
N VAL A 457 9.62 -8.15 2.55
CA VAL A 457 10.81 -7.49 1.99
C VAL A 457 11.90 -7.33 3.05
N GLU A 458 11.54 -6.85 4.25
CA GLU A 458 12.49 -6.71 5.36
C GLU A 458 13.13 -8.06 5.74
N ALA A 459 12.32 -9.12 5.82
CA ALA A 459 12.82 -10.47 6.09
C ALA A 459 13.83 -10.93 5.02
N ILE A 460 13.53 -10.70 3.74
CA ILE A 460 14.41 -11.09 2.62
C ILE A 460 15.68 -10.24 2.56
N CYS A 461 15.61 -8.97 2.94
CA CYS A 461 16.78 -8.10 2.96
C CYS A 461 17.68 -8.30 4.19
N ALA A 462 17.15 -8.87 5.28
CA ALA A 462 17.88 -9.04 6.55
C ALA A 462 18.74 -10.30 6.63
N PHE A 463 18.31 -11.41 6.02
CA PHE A 463 19.18 -12.56 5.77
C PHE A 463 20.11 -12.22 4.62
#